data_AF-A0AAD1IHP8-F1
#
_entry.id   AF-A0AAD1IHP8-F1
#
_cell.length_a   1.000
_cell.length_b   1.000
_cell.length_c   1.000
_cell.angle_alpha   90.00
_cell.angle_beta   90.00
_cell.angle_gamma   90.00
#
_symmetry.space_group_name_H-M   'P 1'
#
loop_
_entity.id
_entity.type
_entity.pdbx_description
1 polymer ?
#
loop_
_entity_poly.entity_id
_entity_poly.type
_entity_poly.pdbx_seq_one_letter_code
_entity_poly.pdbx_strand_id
1 'polypeptide(L)' 'MWDVLLPRDVDERCGYSPRAALAELVAKQLPSYKRLLRVVTWSPDAGHLFRPTPNFRRYAVCYEVELAT' A
#
# COMPACT_ATOMS: atom_id res chain seq x y z
N MET A 1 1.74 -7.41 7.42
CA MET A 1 0.95 -7.16 6.20
C MET A 1 0.00 -6.03 6.52
N TRP A 2 0.02 -4.95 5.75
CA TRP A 2 -0.81 -3.75 5.99
C TRP A 2 -1.95 -3.70 4.99
N ASP A 3 -3.09 -3.19 5.42
CA ASP A 3 -4.24 -2.92 4.55
C ASP A 3 -4.22 -1.45 4.13
N VAL A 4 -3.98 -1.20 2.84
CA VAL A 4 -3.82 0.13 2.27
C VAL A 4 -4.97 0.43 1.32
N LEU A 5 -5.62 1.57 1.54
CA LEU A 5 -6.72 2.05 0.70
C LEU A 5 -6.18 2.98 -0.39
N LEU A 6 -6.44 2.65 -1.66
CA LEU A 6 -6.08 3.47 -2.82
C LEU A 6 -7.34 3.87 -3.59
N PRO A 7 -7.51 5.15 -3.97
CA PRO A 7 -8.57 5.55 -4.88
C PRO A 7 -8.49 4.81 -6.22
N ARG A 8 -9.63 4.36 -6.78
CA ARG A 8 -9.66 3.58 -8.02
C ARG A 8 -9.18 4.36 -9.24
N ASP A 9 -9.41 5.66 -9.26
CA ASP A 9 -8.99 6.56 -10.34
C ASP A 9 -7.47 6.70 -10.43
N VAL A 10 -6.75 6.54 -9.30
CA VAL A 10 -5.28 6.51 -9.26
C VAL A 10 -4.71 5.22 -9.90
N ASP A 11 -5.45 4.11 -9.77
CA ASP A 11 -5.09 2.81 -10.36
C ASP A 11 -5.34 2.78 -11.87
N GLU A 12 -6.42 3.43 -12.34
CA GLU A 12 -6.89 3.34 -13.73
C GLU A 12 -6.34 4.44 -14.67
N ARG A 13 -6.12 5.66 -14.18
CA ARG A 13 -5.77 6.81 -15.06
C ARG A 13 -4.29 7.04 -15.27
N CYS A 14 -3.46 6.46 -14.42
CA CYS A 14 -2.04 6.69 -14.47
C CYS A 14 -1.37 5.33 -14.68
N GLY A 15 -0.44 5.22 -15.63
CA GLY A 15 0.56 4.14 -15.65
C GLY A 15 1.50 4.21 -14.43
N TYR A 16 0.97 4.59 -13.27
CA TYR A 16 1.62 4.75 -12.00
C TYR A 16 1.96 3.37 -11.49
N SER A 17 3.22 3.17 -11.11
CA SER A 17 3.60 1.91 -10.48
C SER A 17 2.85 1.78 -9.15
N PRO A 18 1.96 0.78 -8.97
CA PRO A 18 1.25 0.59 -7.71
C PRO A 18 2.22 0.50 -6.52
N ARG A 19 3.43 0.00 -6.77
CA ARG A 19 4.53 -0.06 -5.80
C ARG A 19 4.87 1.31 -5.20
N ALA A 20 4.95 2.37 -6.01
CA ALA A 20 5.31 3.71 -5.54
C ALA A 20 4.19 4.31 -4.68
N ALA A 21 2.93 4.22 -5.13
CA ALA A 21 1.78 4.72 -4.38
C ALA A 21 1.64 4.01 -3.02
N LEU A 22 1.77 2.69 -3.04
CA LEU A 22 1.74 1.88 -1.81
C LEU A 22 2.92 2.22 -0.90
N ALA A 23 4.12 2.45 -1.43
CA ALA A 23 5.27 2.84 -0.63
C ALA A 23 5.05 4.19 0.06
N GLU A 24 4.54 5.20 -0.64
CA GLU A 24 4.23 6.49 -0.03
C GLU A 24 3.17 6.38 1.08
N LEU A 25 2.10 5.61 0.83
CA LEU A 25 1.03 5.43 1.82
C LEU A 25 1.49 4.64 3.03
N VAL A 26 2.31 3.60 2.85
CA VAL A 26 2.90 2.87 3.97
C VAL A 26 3.85 3.78 4.75
N ALA A 27 4.75 4.51 4.08
CA ALA A 27 5.70 5.40 4.75
C ALA A 27 5.02 6.46 5.62
N LYS A 28 3.89 7.04 5.16
CA LYS A 28 3.09 8.00 5.94
C LYS A 28 2.42 7.40 7.18
N GLN A 29 2.16 6.09 7.16
CA GLN A 29 1.49 5.37 8.26
C GLN A 29 2.47 4.68 9.21
N LEU A 30 3.75 4.57 8.85
CA LEU A 30 4.75 4.00 9.72
C LEU A 30 4.95 4.89 10.96
N PRO A 31 5.13 4.28 12.14
CA PRO A 31 5.62 5.00 13.31
C PRO A 31 6.95 5.71 13.01
N SER A 32 7.20 6.85 13.65
CA SER A 32 8.39 7.68 13.41
C SER A 32 9.73 6.96 13.63
N TYR A 33 9.76 5.92 14.48
CA TYR A 33 10.95 5.10 14.73
C TYR A 33 11.18 4.00 13.68
N LYS A 34 10.34 3.92 12.64
CA LYS A 34 10.48 2.97 11.52
C LYS A 34 10.59 3.74 10.22
N ARG A 35 11.54 3.33 9.38
CA ARG A 35 11.69 3.84 8.03
C ARG A 35 11.40 2.74 7.01
N LEU A 36 10.57 3.05 6.02
CA LEU A 36 10.27 2.14 4.92
C LEU A 36 11.51 1.96 4.03
N LEU A 37 11.92 0.71 3.83
CA LEU A 37 12.97 0.36 2.86
C LEU A 37 12.37 0.11 1.48
N ARG A 38 11.38 -0.78 1.41
CA ARG A 38 10.68 -1.11 0.16
C ARG A 38 9.37 -1.84 0.42
N VAL A 39 8.44 -1.72 -0.53
CA VAL A 39 7.32 -2.65 -0.70
C VAL A 39 7.85 -3.90 -1.40
N VAL A 40 7.67 -5.09 -0.82
CA VAL A 40 8.15 -6.36 -1.39
C VAL A 40 7.13 -6.91 -2.39
N THR A 41 5.87 -7.01 -1.97
CA THR A 41 4.75 -7.52 -2.77
C THR A 41 3.42 -6.93 -2.29
N TRP A 42 2.39 -6.99 -3.13
CA TRP A 42 1.04 -6.57 -2.80
C TRP A 42 -0.01 -7.44 -3.49
N SER A 43 -1.21 -7.47 -2.92
CA SER A 43 -2.37 -8.15 -3.51
C SER A 43 -3.59 -7.24 -3.47
N PRO A 44 -4.24 -6.95 -4.61
CA PRO A 44 -5.50 -6.23 -4.63
C PRO A 44 -6.59 -7.08 -3.95
N ASP A 45 -7.41 -6.42 -3.14
CA ASP A 45 -8.49 -6.98 -2.34
C ASP A 45 -8.08 -8.19 -1.48
N ALA A 46 -6.77 -8.32 -1.22
CA ALA A 46 -6.13 -9.43 -0.53
C ALA A 46 -6.55 -10.81 -1.08
N GLY A 47 -6.73 -10.93 -2.40
CA GLY A 47 -7.22 -12.17 -3.01
C GLY A 47 -8.66 -12.50 -2.61
N HIS A 48 -9.54 -11.49 -2.61
CA HIS A 48 -10.97 -11.55 -2.24
C HIS A 48 -11.26 -11.62 -0.73
N LEU A 49 -10.27 -11.44 0.14
CA LEU A 49 -10.48 -11.37 1.58
C LEU A 49 -11.03 -10.02 2.05
N PHE A 50 -10.79 -8.95 1.29
CA PHE A 50 -11.32 -7.63 1.62
C PHE A 50 -12.71 -7.41 1.02
N ARG A 51 -13.58 -6.78 1.82
CA ARG A 51 -14.88 -6.31 1.31
C ARG A 51 -14.66 -5.19 0.30
N PRO A 52 -15.40 -5.19 -0.83
CA PRO A 52 -15.35 -4.09 -1.78
C PRO A 52 -15.68 -2.75 -1.11
N THR A 53 -14.85 -1.75 -1.36
CA THR A 53 -15.10 -0.38 -0.91
C THR A 53 -15.44 0.48 -2.12
N PRO A 54 -16.60 1.15 -2.17
CA PRO A 54 -16.95 2.04 -3.28
C PRO A 54 -15.87 3.10 -3.51
N ASN A 55 -15.50 3.37 -4.76
CA ASN A 55 -14.48 4.35 -5.18
C ASN A 55 -13.03 4.06 -4.77
N PHE A 56 -12.79 3.01 -4.00
CA PHE A 56 -11.45 2.62 -3.55
C PHE A 56 -11.15 1.16 -3.91
N ARG A 57 -9.87 0.82 -3.90
CA ARG A 57 -9.34 -0.53 -3.94
C ARG A 57 -8.46 -0.72 -2.72
N ARG A 58 -8.62 -1.86 -2.03
CA ARG A 58 -7.79 -2.20 -0.87
C ARG A 58 -6.65 -3.09 -1.32
N TYR A 59 -5.49 -2.90 -0.72
CA TYR A 59 -4.31 -3.68 -1.02
C TYR A 59 -3.75 -4.26 0.26
N ALA A 60 -3.52 -5.57 0.27
CA ALA A 60 -2.66 -6.20 1.25
C ALA A 60 -1.22 -5.96 0.82
N VAL A 61 -0.43 -5.30 1.67
CA VAL A 61 0.95 -4.89 1.35
C VAL A 61 1.94 -5.57 2.30
N CYS A 62 2.96 -6.18 1.71
CA CYS A 62 4.15 -6.66 2.42
C CYS A 62 5.32 -5.73 2.13
N TYR A 63 6.05 -5.34 3.17
CA TYR A 63 7.10 -4.34 3.08
C TYR A 63 8.20 -4.62 4.10
N GLU A 64 9.39 -4.08 3.83
CA GLU A 64 10.55 -4.12 4.71
C GLU A 64 10.77 -2.76 5.34
N VAL A 65 11.18 -2.75 6.61
CA VAL A 65 11.50 -1.54 7.36
C VAL A 65 12.84 -1.69 8.07
N GLU A 66 13.49 -0.56 8.31
CA GLU A 66 14.58 -0.43 9.27
C GLU A 66 14.09 0.37 10.49
N LEU A 67 14.79 0.21 11.63
CA LEU A 67 14.59 1.07 12.79
C LEU A 67 15.35 2.37 12.53
N ALA A 68 14.64 3.49 12.53
CA ALA A 68 15.26 4.80 12.45
C ALA A 68 15.85 5.11 13.84
N THR A 69 17.18 5.11 13.91
CA THR A 69 17.95 5.42 15.12
C THR A 69 17.81 6.87 15.54
#